data_AF-A0A419FKT3-F1
#
_entry.id   AF-A0A419FKT3-F1
#
_cell.length_a   1.000
_cell.length_b   1.000
_cell.length_c   1.000
_cell.angle_alpha   90.00
_cell.angle_beta   90.00
_cell.angle_gamma   90.00
#
_symmetry.space_group_name_H-M   'P 1'
#
loop_
_entity.id
_entity.type
_entity.pdbx_description
1 polymer ?
#
loop_
_entity_poly.entity_id
_entity_poly.type
_entity_poly.pdbx_seq_one_letter_code
_entity_poly.pdbx_strand_id
1 'polypeptide(L)'
;MTGTFTRNHDFTPETDIVSSEVDAEFNTIFAALNSILSENDKVDLIEDDAVDTQHIADDAVEAAQLADAALLGLSESGVVRRGKSIIATEESTSSSSFTTLATPDRVENVVLPSGGLIVVGYYAEWKESSAGQGQAAIFLGSNQLKVPNLSGSLETQCGRGPSQSNFSPLVTFPVGLVSGDSSAGSISAATTGQALAAVKHSGTSLGSLVAGFDIYAVNMAIPLGGLCPIFADAGTYTVSVQFRALSGTVTARTRKLWLWTIDF
;
A
#
# COMPACT_ATOMS: atom_id res chain seq x y z
N MET A 1 -9.77 1.94 -102.16
CA MET A 1 -10.96 2.21 -101.34
C MET A 1 -10.51 3.00 -100.13
N THR A 2 -10.65 4.32 -100.17
CA THR A 2 -10.32 5.26 -99.09
C THR A 2 -11.61 5.54 -98.32
N GLY A 3 -11.72 5.00 -97.10
CA GLY A 3 -12.84 5.26 -96.20
C GLY A 3 -12.53 6.47 -95.32
N THR A 4 -13.28 7.55 -95.49
CA THR A 4 -13.18 8.76 -94.66
C THR A 4 -14.07 8.58 -93.43
N PHE A 5 -13.49 8.67 -92.24
CA PHE A 5 -14.23 8.74 -90.97
C PHE A 5 -14.65 10.19 -90.72
N THR A 6 -15.93 10.49 -90.86
CA THR A 6 -16.50 11.80 -90.46
C THR A 6 -16.92 11.72 -88.99
N ARG A 7 -16.26 12.48 -88.12
CA ARG A 7 -16.58 12.57 -86.70
C ARG A 7 -17.76 13.53 -86.52
N ASN A 8 -18.97 12.99 -86.39
CA ASN A 8 -20.17 13.74 -86.00
C ASN A 8 -20.24 13.81 -84.48
N HIS A 9 -19.76 14.90 -83.89
CA HIS A 9 -20.25 15.37 -82.60
C HIS A 9 -20.31 16.88 -82.66
N ASP A 10 -21.41 17.38 -83.19
CA ASP A 10 -21.86 18.74 -82.95
C ASP A 10 -22.13 18.86 -81.45
N PHE A 11 -21.22 19.52 -80.73
CA PHE A 11 -21.45 19.94 -79.36
C PHE A 11 -22.34 21.17 -79.43
N THR A 12 -23.65 20.95 -79.35
CA THR A 12 -24.62 22.03 -79.09
C THR A 12 -24.72 22.15 -77.58
N PRO A 13 -24.24 23.24 -76.94
CA PRO A 13 -24.53 23.47 -75.53
C PRO A 13 -26.03 23.76 -75.43
N GLU A 14 -26.84 22.73 -75.20
CA GLU A 14 -28.30 22.82 -75.26
C GLU A 14 -28.94 23.31 -73.95
N THR A 15 -28.13 23.71 -72.98
CA THR A 15 -28.62 24.28 -71.72
C THR A 15 -27.74 25.47 -71.33
N ASP A 16 -28.28 26.68 -71.54
CA ASP A 16 -27.80 27.86 -70.83
C ASP A 16 -27.92 27.54 -69.33
N ILE A 17 -26.77 27.39 -68.66
CA ILE A 17 -26.72 27.28 -67.21
C ILE A 17 -27.15 28.65 -66.68
N VAL A 18 -28.43 28.77 -66.33
CA VAL A 18 -28.95 29.99 -65.73
C VAL A 18 -28.43 30.07 -64.30
N SER A 19 -27.93 31.24 -63.90
CA SER A 19 -27.27 31.45 -62.60
C SER A 19 -28.11 30.98 -61.40
N SER A 20 -29.43 31.00 -61.53
CA SER A 20 -30.37 30.53 -60.51
C SER A 20 -30.26 29.04 -60.20
N GLU A 21 -29.91 28.19 -61.16
CA GLU A 21 -29.73 26.74 -60.92
C GLU A 21 -28.43 26.48 -60.16
N VAL A 22 -27.36 27.19 -60.51
CA VAL A 22 -26.08 27.15 -59.79
C VAL A 22 -26.24 27.63 -58.35
N ASP A 23 -26.97 28.72 -58.14
CA ASP A 23 -27.24 29.25 -56.80
C ASP A 23 -28.07 28.28 -55.96
N ALA A 24 -29.03 27.57 -56.56
CA ALA A 24 -29.84 26.57 -55.87
C ALA A 24 -29.02 25.35 -55.43
N GLU A 25 -28.15 24.84 -56.31
CA GLU A 25 -27.24 23.74 -55.96
C GLU A 25 -26.23 24.17 -54.90
N PHE A 26 -25.66 25.37 -55.00
CA PHE A 26 -24.71 25.89 -54.02
C PHE A 26 -25.35 26.02 -52.63
N ASN A 27 -26.57 26.56 -52.55
CA ASN A 27 -27.30 26.67 -51.29
C ASN A 27 -27.63 25.29 -50.69
N THR A 28 -27.94 24.29 -51.53
CA THR A 28 -28.20 22.92 -51.07
C THR A 28 -26.94 22.28 -50.49
N ILE A 29 -25.80 22.44 -51.17
CA ILE A 29 -24.50 21.96 -50.69
C ILE A 29 -24.10 22.66 -49.40
N PHE A 30 -24.28 23.98 -49.32
CA PHE A 30 -23.97 24.76 -48.12
C PHE A 30 -24.83 24.35 -46.92
N ALA A 31 -26.12 24.11 -47.13
CA ALA A 31 -27.02 23.60 -46.09
C ALA A 31 -26.61 22.18 -45.63
N ALA A 32 -26.25 21.29 -46.55
CA ALA A 32 -25.78 19.94 -46.22
C ALA A 32 -24.46 19.97 -45.43
N LEU A 33 -23.51 20.83 -45.81
CA LEU A 33 -22.26 21.03 -45.08
C LEU A 33 -22.49 21.56 -43.66
N ASN A 34 -23.37 22.55 -43.49
CA ASN A 34 -23.73 23.06 -42.16
C ASN A 34 -24.41 21.99 -41.30
N SER A 35 -25.25 21.14 -41.91
CA SER A 35 -25.87 20.00 -41.20
C SER A 35 -24.81 19.02 -40.71
N ILE A 36 -23.87 18.62 -41.57
CA ILE A 36 -22.78 17.70 -41.23
C ILE A 36 -21.87 18.30 -40.15
N LEU A 37 -21.53 19.58 -40.24
CA LEU A 37 -20.72 20.27 -39.23
C LEU A 37 -21.46 20.33 -37.89
N SER A 38 -22.77 20.59 -37.89
CA SER A 38 -23.59 20.60 -36.67
C SER A 38 -23.79 19.20 -36.04
N GLU A 39 -23.70 18.14 -36.84
CA GLU A 39 -23.72 16.77 -36.36
C GLU A 39 -22.35 16.32 -35.85
N ASN A 40 -21.26 16.81 -36.45
CA ASN A 40 -19.90 16.55 -35.97
C ASN A 40 -19.55 17.32 -34.69
N ASP A 41 -20.19 18.44 -34.39
CA ASP A 41 -20.17 19.06 -33.05
C ASP A 41 -20.84 18.16 -31.97
N LYS A 42 -21.52 17.07 -32.38
CA LYS A 42 -22.02 16.00 -31.49
C LYS A 42 -21.17 14.73 -31.49
N VAL A 43 -20.05 14.72 -32.21
CA VAL A 43 -18.89 14.01 -31.69
C VAL A 43 -18.50 14.92 -30.53
N ASP A 44 -19.04 14.72 -29.31
CA ASP A 44 -18.45 13.79 -28.35
C ASP A 44 -17.01 13.44 -28.75
N LEU A 45 -16.23 14.50 -29.00
CA LEU A 45 -14.96 14.64 -28.36
C LEU A 45 -15.23 14.06 -26.99
N ILE A 46 -14.52 12.99 -26.69
CA ILE A 46 -14.11 12.76 -25.32
C ILE A 46 -13.37 14.06 -24.99
N GLU A 47 -14.15 15.13 -24.70
CA GLU A 47 -13.65 16.35 -24.15
C GLU A 47 -12.92 15.85 -22.93
N ASP A 48 -11.78 16.46 -22.69
CA ASP A 48 -10.90 16.20 -21.58
C ASP A 48 -11.59 16.50 -20.21
N ASP A 49 -12.93 16.46 -20.16
CA ASP A 49 -13.84 16.34 -19.03
C ASP A 49 -13.95 14.86 -18.59
N ALA A 50 -12.83 14.14 -18.68
CA ALA A 50 -12.62 12.93 -17.92
C ALA A 50 -12.64 13.31 -16.42
N VAL A 51 -13.83 13.37 -15.84
CA VAL A 51 -14.10 13.66 -14.42
C VAL A 51 -13.60 15.05 -14.01
N ASP A 52 -14.39 16.08 -14.29
CA ASP A 52 -14.18 17.40 -13.66
C ASP A 52 -14.88 17.48 -12.29
N THR A 53 -14.63 18.57 -11.55
CA THR A 53 -15.22 18.76 -10.21
C THR A 53 -16.75 18.91 -10.21
N GLN A 54 -17.35 19.25 -11.36
CA GLN A 54 -18.79 19.37 -11.52
C GLN A 54 -19.43 17.98 -11.72
N HIS A 55 -18.80 17.08 -12.47
CA HIS A 55 -19.19 15.68 -12.56
C HIS A 55 -19.06 14.95 -11.21
N ILE A 56 -18.07 15.30 -10.38
CA ILE A 56 -17.99 14.80 -8.99
C ILE A 56 -19.17 15.33 -8.14
N ALA A 57 -19.66 16.55 -8.43
CA ALA A 57 -20.74 17.19 -7.67
C ALA A 57 -22.15 16.79 -8.13
N ASP A 58 -22.34 16.38 -9.39
CA ASP A 58 -23.62 16.01 -10.00
C ASP A 58 -24.08 14.57 -9.68
N ASP A 59 -23.77 14.06 -8.49
CA ASP A 59 -24.11 12.70 -8.04
C ASP A 59 -23.57 11.57 -8.96
N ALA A 60 -22.63 11.85 -9.88
CA ALA A 60 -22.03 10.81 -10.73
C ALA A 60 -21.19 9.79 -9.93
N VAL A 61 -20.83 10.15 -8.70
CA VAL A 61 -20.41 9.22 -7.66
C VAL A 61 -21.58 9.02 -6.70
N GLU A 62 -22.46 8.08 -7.04
CA GLU A 62 -23.58 7.70 -6.18
C GLU A 62 -23.06 7.21 -4.82
N ALA A 63 -23.89 7.31 -3.79
CA ALA A 63 -23.58 6.82 -2.45
C ALA A 63 -23.10 5.35 -2.44
N ALA A 64 -23.53 4.54 -3.41
CA ALA A 64 -23.06 3.18 -3.62
C ALA A 64 -21.57 3.10 -4.01
N GLN A 65 -21.11 3.98 -4.90
CA GLN A 65 -19.71 4.05 -5.32
C GLN A 65 -18.80 4.60 -4.21
N LEU A 66 -19.31 5.53 -3.39
CA LEU A 66 -18.63 5.97 -2.16
C LEU A 66 -18.57 4.86 -1.10
N ALA A 67 -19.59 4.00 -1.02
CA ALA A 67 -19.59 2.86 -0.11
C ALA A 67 -18.49 1.84 -0.49
N ASP A 68 -18.24 1.63 -1.77
CA ASP A 68 -17.14 0.78 -2.25
C ASP A 68 -15.76 1.40 -2.00
N ALA A 69 -15.61 2.72 -2.15
CA ALA A 69 -14.38 3.42 -1.79
C ALA A 69 -14.10 3.40 -0.27
N ALA A 70 -15.15 3.45 0.55
CA ALA A 70 -15.07 3.25 1.99
C ALA A 70 -14.66 1.80 2.33
N LEU A 71 -15.13 0.81 1.57
CA LEU A 71 -14.73 -0.59 1.69
C LEU A 71 -13.23 -0.80 1.38
N LEU A 72 -12.65 0.03 0.51
CA LEU A 72 -11.20 0.05 0.26
C LEU A 72 -10.40 0.78 1.34
N GLY A 73 -11.07 1.36 2.34
CA GLY A 73 -10.45 2.15 3.40
C GLY A 73 -9.85 3.47 2.91
N LEU A 74 -10.36 4.01 1.80
CA LEU A 74 -9.91 5.28 1.22
C LEU A 74 -10.59 6.50 1.87
N SER A 75 -11.69 6.30 2.59
CA SER A 75 -12.31 7.34 3.41
C SER A 75 -11.65 7.39 4.79
N GLU A 76 -10.80 8.39 5.03
CA GLU A 76 -10.04 8.55 6.29
C GLU A 76 -10.92 8.76 7.54
N SER A 77 -12.24 8.94 7.40
CA SER A 77 -13.15 9.11 8.54
C SER A 77 -13.79 7.79 8.98
N GLY A 78 -13.30 7.22 10.09
CA GLY A 78 -14.04 6.29 10.95
C GLY A 78 -13.70 4.80 10.83
N VAL A 79 -13.28 4.31 9.66
CA VAL A 79 -12.95 2.89 9.45
C VAL A 79 -11.56 2.78 8.81
N VAL A 80 -10.55 2.45 9.60
CA VAL A 80 -9.17 2.30 9.10
C VAL A 80 -8.96 0.85 8.69
N ARG A 81 -9.00 0.57 7.38
CA ARG A 81 -8.58 -0.72 6.81
C ARG A 81 -7.11 -0.76 6.44
N ARG A 82 -6.46 0.41 6.39
CA ARG A 82 -5.02 0.58 6.15
C ARG A 82 -4.50 1.74 6.96
N GLY A 83 -3.35 1.58 7.60
CA GLY A 83 -2.76 2.65 8.40
C GLY A 83 -1.24 2.56 8.44
N LYS A 84 -0.61 3.67 8.82
CA LYS A 84 0.84 3.73 9.02
C LYS A 84 1.22 4.66 10.17
N SER A 85 2.34 4.37 10.81
CA SER A 85 3.06 5.28 11.70
C SER A 85 4.53 5.30 11.27
N ILE A 86 5.08 6.49 11.03
CA ILE A 86 6.47 6.67 10.59
C ILE A 86 7.13 7.67 11.53
N ILE A 87 8.15 7.22 12.25
CA ILE A 87 8.86 8.02 13.26
C ILE A 87 10.35 7.91 13.01
N ALA A 88 10.96 9.01 12.57
CA ALA A 88 12.40 9.07 12.33
C ALA A 88 13.20 9.22 13.63
N THR A 89 12.64 9.92 14.62
CA THR A 89 13.32 10.32 15.86
C THR A 89 13.74 9.13 16.71
N GLU A 90 14.97 9.19 17.25
CA GLU A 90 15.48 8.27 18.25
C GLU A 90 14.82 8.53 19.61
N GLU A 91 14.20 7.52 20.20
CA GLU A 91 13.54 7.58 21.49
C GLU A 91 13.92 6.38 22.34
N SER A 92 13.84 6.52 23.67
CA SER A 92 14.26 5.47 24.61
C SER A 92 13.25 5.26 25.73
N THR A 93 13.28 4.06 26.31
CA THR A 93 12.57 3.71 27.54
C THR A 93 13.43 2.82 28.43
N SER A 94 13.29 2.96 29.75
CA SER A 94 13.85 2.07 30.78
C SER A 94 12.78 1.26 31.52
N SER A 95 11.53 1.30 31.04
CA SER A 95 10.40 0.64 31.69
C SER A 95 10.57 -0.88 31.69
N SER A 96 10.37 -1.52 32.84
CA SER A 96 10.33 -2.98 32.98
C SER A 96 9.01 -3.59 32.48
N SER A 97 7.99 -2.77 32.28
CA SER A 97 6.71 -3.15 31.66
C SER A 97 6.67 -2.68 30.21
N PHE A 98 5.92 -3.39 29.35
CA PHE A 98 5.70 -2.93 27.99
C PHE A 98 5.00 -1.57 27.99
N THR A 99 5.58 -0.63 27.26
CA THR A 99 5.07 0.72 27.07
C THR A 99 5.37 1.20 25.66
N THR A 100 4.62 2.17 25.17
CA THR A 100 5.02 2.94 23.99
C THR A 100 6.21 3.82 24.32
N LEU A 101 7.02 4.16 23.31
CA LEU A 101 7.95 5.29 23.41
C LEU A 101 7.18 6.61 23.44
N ALA A 102 7.88 7.74 23.56
CA ALA A 102 7.26 9.06 23.69
C ALA A 102 6.32 9.36 22.52
N THR A 103 6.71 8.99 21.30
CA THR A 103 5.86 8.95 20.13
C THR A 103 5.42 7.49 19.88
N PRO A 104 4.12 7.16 20.04
CA PRO A 104 3.66 5.78 19.88
C PRO A 104 3.74 5.23 18.45
N ASP A 105 4.30 4.03 18.30
CA ASP A 105 4.15 3.21 17.08
C ASP A 105 2.75 2.57 17.07
N ARG A 106 1.71 3.34 16.71
CA ARG A 106 0.33 2.82 16.71
C ARG A 106 -0.51 3.23 15.51
N VAL A 107 -1.47 2.37 15.17
CA VAL A 107 -2.59 2.65 14.27
C VAL A 107 -3.87 2.41 15.06
N GLU A 108 -4.74 3.42 15.15
CA GLU A 108 -5.99 3.38 15.89
C GLU A 108 -7.18 3.11 14.95
N ASN A 109 -8.32 2.69 15.54
CA ASN A 109 -9.58 2.45 14.83
C ASN A 109 -9.49 1.46 13.66
N VAL A 110 -8.67 0.41 13.83
CA VAL A 110 -8.53 -0.67 12.85
C VAL A 110 -9.76 -1.58 12.94
N VAL A 111 -10.61 -1.55 11.94
CA VAL A 111 -11.84 -2.35 11.92
C VAL A 111 -11.60 -3.66 11.20
N LEU A 112 -11.77 -4.77 11.92
CA LEU A 112 -11.70 -6.12 11.39
C LEU A 112 -13.12 -6.68 11.23
N PRO A 113 -13.56 -7.03 10.01
CA PRO A 113 -14.82 -7.75 9.85
C PRO A 113 -14.72 -9.20 10.31
N SER A 114 -15.87 -9.86 10.41
CA SER A 114 -15.92 -11.29 10.73
C SER A 114 -15.15 -12.11 9.69
N GLY A 115 -14.24 -12.98 10.16
CA GLY A 115 -13.39 -13.80 9.29
C GLY A 115 -12.18 -13.07 8.68
N GLY A 116 -11.96 -11.80 9.03
CA GLY A 116 -10.83 -11.03 8.51
C GLY A 116 -9.48 -11.37 9.16
N LEU A 117 -8.40 -10.87 8.55
CA LEU A 117 -7.04 -10.86 9.08
C LEU A 117 -6.53 -9.44 9.27
N ILE A 118 -5.78 -9.20 10.35
CA ILE A 118 -4.93 -8.02 10.48
C ILE A 118 -3.54 -8.40 10.00
N VAL A 119 -2.95 -7.63 9.10
CA VAL A 119 -1.59 -7.84 8.62
C VAL A 119 -0.72 -6.68 9.06
N VAL A 120 0.33 -7.00 9.82
CA VAL A 120 1.25 -6.02 10.38
C VAL A 120 2.60 -6.13 9.66
N GLY A 121 3.07 -5.00 9.16
CA GLY A 121 4.46 -4.79 8.76
C GLY A 121 5.13 -3.82 9.72
N TYR A 122 6.30 -4.17 10.26
CA TYR A 122 7.05 -3.28 11.13
C TYR A 122 8.54 -3.31 10.79
N TYR A 123 9.16 -2.14 10.84
CA TYR A 123 10.61 -1.97 10.78
C TYR A 123 11.04 -0.92 11.79
N ALA A 124 12.11 -1.18 12.52
CA ALA A 124 12.82 -0.19 13.30
C ALA A 124 14.31 -0.52 13.32
N GLU A 125 15.13 0.46 13.66
CA GLU A 125 16.46 0.20 14.20
C GLU A 125 16.39 0.35 15.71
N TRP A 126 16.84 -0.65 16.46
CA TRP A 126 16.86 -0.57 17.92
C TRP A 126 18.16 -1.09 18.53
N LYS A 127 18.47 -0.63 19.74
CA LYS A 127 19.60 -1.05 20.55
C LYS A 127 19.18 -1.12 22.01
N GLU A 128 20.01 -1.77 22.79
CA GLU A 128 19.88 -1.83 24.24
C GLU A 128 21.21 -1.54 24.93
N SER A 129 21.14 -1.04 26.16
CA SER A 129 22.32 -0.80 27.00
C SER A 129 22.72 -2.02 27.85
N SER A 130 21.96 -3.11 27.80
CA SER A 130 22.26 -4.37 28.50
C SER A 130 21.83 -5.57 27.66
N ALA A 131 22.75 -6.50 27.38
CA ALA A 131 22.56 -7.57 26.39
C ALA A 131 21.44 -8.55 26.81
N GLY A 132 20.54 -8.86 25.88
CA GLY A 132 19.35 -9.67 26.01
C GLY A 132 18.23 -9.08 26.87
N GLN A 133 18.29 -7.79 27.25
CA GLN A 133 17.39 -7.22 28.27
C GLN A 133 16.23 -6.41 27.67
N GLY A 134 16.40 -5.92 26.46
CA GLY A 134 15.40 -5.23 25.68
C GLY A 134 14.43 -6.18 25.00
N GLN A 135 13.16 -5.81 25.00
CA GLN A 135 12.10 -6.57 24.35
C GLN A 135 11.12 -5.64 23.66
N ALA A 136 10.58 -6.08 22.54
CA ALA A 136 9.52 -5.39 21.80
C ALA A 136 8.43 -6.38 21.41
N ALA A 137 7.17 -5.98 21.44
CA ALA A 137 6.06 -6.85 21.06
C ALA A 137 4.94 -6.08 20.35
N ILE A 138 4.16 -6.81 19.54
CA ILE A 138 2.94 -6.31 18.91
C ILE A 138 1.77 -6.48 19.89
N PHE A 139 0.93 -5.46 19.98
CA PHE A 139 -0.27 -5.44 20.81
C PHE A 139 -1.51 -5.13 19.98
N LEU A 140 -2.61 -5.85 20.27
CA LEU A 140 -3.97 -5.53 19.85
C LEU A 140 -4.72 -4.99 21.07
N GLY A 141 -4.89 -3.67 21.15
CA GLY A 141 -5.34 -2.98 22.36
C GLY A 141 -4.36 -3.22 23.51
N SER A 142 -4.84 -3.80 24.62
CA SER A 142 -4.02 -4.19 25.78
C SER A 142 -3.44 -5.60 25.68
N ASN A 143 -3.78 -6.37 24.64
CA ASN A 143 -3.38 -7.77 24.53
C ASN A 143 -2.11 -7.91 23.70
N GLN A 144 -1.05 -8.43 24.32
CA GLN A 144 0.17 -8.83 23.61
C GLN A 144 -0.14 -9.98 22.66
N LEU A 145 0.41 -9.93 21.44
CA LEU A 145 0.31 -11.02 20.47
C LEU A 145 0.77 -12.34 21.11
N LYS A 146 -0.04 -13.39 20.91
CA LYS A 146 0.31 -14.75 21.32
C LYS A 146 0.48 -15.64 20.12
N VAL A 147 1.38 -16.60 20.23
CA VAL A 147 1.63 -17.60 19.19
C VAL A 147 1.63 -19.00 19.81
N PRO A 148 1.14 -20.03 19.08
CA PRO A 148 1.24 -21.39 19.54
C PRO A 148 2.71 -21.82 19.60
N ASN A 149 3.11 -22.42 20.72
CA ASN A 149 4.39 -23.11 20.83
C ASN A 149 4.29 -24.54 20.25
N LEU A 150 5.38 -25.31 20.25
CA LEU A 150 5.38 -26.70 19.75
C LEU A 150 4.47 -27.65 20.52
N SER A 151 4.09 -27.30 21.75
CA SER A 151 3.12 -28.07 22.55
C SER A 151 1.66 -27.68 22.26
N GLY A 152 1.42 -26.71 21.37
CA GLY A 152 0.11 -26.16 21.05
C GLY A 152 -0.42 -25.14 22.07
N SER A 153 0.34 -24.85 23.13
CA SER A 153 -0.03 -23.81 24.11
C SER A 153 0.27 -22.42 23.54
N LEU A 154 -0.60 -21.45 23.83
CA LEU A 154 -0.40 -20.06 23.42
C LEU A 154 0.58 -19.36 24.35
N GLU A 155 1.66 -18.81 23.79
CA GLU A 155 2.66 -18.03 24.52
C GLU A 155 2.74 -16.61 23.98
N THR A 156 3.03 -15.65 24.87
CA THR A 156 3.24 -14.25 24.48
C THR A 156 4.50 -14.11 23.64
N GLN A 157 4.39 -13.49 22.47
CA GLN A 157 5.52 -13.28 21.58
C GLN A 157 6.17 -11.91 21.78
N CYS A 158 7.50 -11.88 21.79
CA CYS A 158 8.26 -10.64 21.73
C CYS A 158 9.56 -10.86 20.93
N GLY A 159 9.99 -9.83 20.21
CA GLY A 159 11.36 -9.71 19.73
C GLY A 159 12.28 -9.37 20.90
N ARG A 160 13.47 -9.97 20.94
CA ARG A 160 14.49 -9.72 21.96
C ARG A 160 15.63 -8.90 21.36
N GLY A 161 16.16 -7.99 22.16
CA GLY A 161 17.22 -7.06 21.78
C GLY A 161 18.48 -7.77 21.29
N PRO A 162 19.21 -7.12 20.37
CA PRO A 162 20.50 -7.60 19.89
C PRO A 162 21.58 -7.39 20.96
N SER A 163 22.82 -7.77 20.68
CA SER A 163 23.93 -7.45 21.58
C SER A 163 24.07 -5.93 21.86
N GLN A 164 24.76 -5.59 22.96
CA GLN A 164 24.89 -4.22 23.45
C GLN A 164 25.54 -3.27 22.43
N SER A 165 25.12 -2.00 22.47
CA SER A 165 25.81 -0.82 21.89
C SER A 165 25.59 -0.51 20.41
N ASN A 166 25.06 -1.42 19.60
CA ASN A 166 24.82 -1.18 18.17
C ASN A 166 23.33 -1.26 17.83
N PHE A 167 22.91 -0.43 16.88
CA PHE A 167 21.58 -0.53 16.30
C PHE A 167 21.49 -1.77 15.42
N SER A 168 20.48 -2.60 15.68
CA SER A 168 20.08 -3.73 14.84
C SER A 168 18.69 -3.50 14.26
N PRO A 169 18.36 -4.14 13.14
CA PRO A 169 17.00 -4.15 12.64
C PRO A 169 16.07 -4.90 13.61
N LEU A 170 14.89 -4.35 13.85
CA LEU A 170 13.74 -5.01 14.46
C LEU A 170 12.63 -5.03 13.41
N VAL A 171 12.21 -6.22 12.99
CA VAL A 171 11.25 -6.37 11.90
C VAL A 171 10.12 -7.32 12.26
N THR A 172 9.00 -7.22 11.58
CA THR A 172 7.96 -8.24 11.62
C THR A 172 8.41 -9.53 10.94
N PHE A 173 7.90 -10.65 11.46
CA PHE A 173 8.03 -12.02 10.98
C PHE A 173 6.65 -12.68 11.11
N PRO A 174 6.32 -13.80 10.41
CA PRO A 174 4.98 -14.38 10.45
C PRO A 174 4.41 -14.65 11.85
N VAL A 175 5.27 -14.84 12.85
CA VAL A 175 4.87 -15.08 14.24
C VAL A 175 5.15 -13.90 15.18
N GLY A 176 5.42 -12.70 14.69
CA GLY A 176 5.54 -11.49 15.52
C GLY A 176 6.76 -10.63 15.18
N LEU A 177 7.54 -10.21 16.17
CA LEU A 177 8.76 -9.41 15.97
C LEU A 177 10.05 -10.21 16.12
N VAL A 178 11.05 -9.92 15.29
CA VAL A 178 12.39 -10.49 15.35
C VAL A 178 13.44 -9.39 15.26
N SER A 179 14.50 -9.50 16.06
CA SER A 179 15.68 -8.66 15.92
C SER A 179 16.74 -9.36 15.09
N GLY A 180 17.43 -8.61 14.24
CA GLY A 180 18.69 -9.04 13.66
C GLY A 180 19.84 -8.98 14.63
N ASP A 181 20.96 -9.57 14.20
CA ASP A 181 22.22 -9.40 14.89
C ASP A 181 22.77 -7.98 14.70
N SER A 182 23.66 -7.57 15.59
CA SER A 182 24.33 -6.25 15.54
C SER A 182 25.57 -6.25 14.65
N SER A 183 26.05 -7.43 14.24
CA SER A 183 27.21 -7.60 13.35
C SER A 183 26.89 -7.32 11.89
N ALA A 184 25.62 -7.33 11.50
CA ALA A 184 25.14 -7.00 10.17
C ALA A 184 25.43 -5.54 9.75
N GLY A 185 25.82 -4.67 10.69
CA GLY A 185 25.88 -3.23 10.49
C GLY A 185 24.46 -2.63 10.46
N SER A 186 24.35 -1.35 10.80
CA SER A 186 23.10 -0.61 10.58
C SER A 186 22.73 -0.71 9.11
N ILE A 187 21.50 -1.15 8.82
CA ILE A 187 21.02 -1.24 7.45
C ILE A 187 20.61 0.17 7.05
N SER A 188 21.46 0.87 6.31
CA SER A 188 21.09 2.16 5.73
C SER A 188 19.90 1.94 4.79
N ALA A 189 18.89 2.82 4.90
CA ALA A 189 17.73 2.75 4.04
C ALA A 189 18.17 2.90 2.57
N ALA A 190 17.88 1.90 1.75
CA ALA A 190 18.18 1.97 0.32
C ALA A 190 17.26 3.00 -0.35
N THR A 191 17.83 3.91 -1.15
CA THR A 191 17.08 4.92 -1.90
C THR A 191 16.24 4.31 -3.03
N THR A 192 16.65 3.16 -3.57
CA THR A 192 15.97 2.44 -4.67
C THR A 192 14.95 1.42 -4.18
N GLY A 193 14.52 1.52 -2.93
CA GLY A 193 13.62 0.57 -2.29
C GLY A 193 14.35 -0.52 -1.53
N GLN A 194 13.75 -0.95 -0.42
CA GLN A 194 14.31 -1.96 0.48
C GLN A 194 13.22 -2.96 0.84
N ALA A 195 13.56 -4.25 0.81
CA ALA A 195 12.68 -5.29 1.32
C ALA A 195 12.57 -5.21 2.85
N LEU A 196 11.37 -5.45 3.39
CA LEU A 196 11.10 -5.47 4.83
C LEU A 196 11.86 -6.58 5.59
N ALA A 197 12.50 -7.51 4.88
CA ALA A 197 12.95 -8.80 5.40
C ALA A 197 14.47 -9.07 5.35
N ALA A 198 15.29 -8.08 4.99
CA ALA A 198 16.72 -8.30 4.80
C ALA A 198 17.49 -8.17 6.12
N VAL A 199 17.33 -9.14 7.02
CA VAL A 199 18.20 -9.27 8.19
C VAL A 199 19.29 -10.28 7.85
N LYS A 200 20.54 -9.84 7.85
CA LYS A 200 21.69 -10.75 7.78
C LYS A 200 21.90 -11.34 9.17
N HIS A 201 21.91 -12.67 9.27
CA HIS A 201 22.34 -13.38 10.47
C HIS A 201 23.69 -14.04 10.18
N SER A 202 24.74 -13.63 10.87
CA SER A 202 26.05 -14.28 10.85
C SER A 202 26.24 -15.08 12.14
N GLY A 203 25.97 -16.38 12.09
CA GLY A 203 26.15 -17.27 13.23
C GLY A 203 25.54 -18.65 13.02
N THR A 204 25.98 -19.63 13.83
CA THR A 204 25.55 -21.03 13.77
C THR A 204 24.31 -21.35 14.61
N SER A 205 23.78 -20.38 15.35
CA SER A 205 22.57 -20.56 16.16
C SER A 205 21.65 -19.35 16.04
N LEU A 206 20.45 -19.57 15.49
CA LEU A 206 19.31 -18.69 15.72
C LEU A 206 18.78 -19.03 17.11
N GLY A 207 19.47 -18.57 18.15
CA GLY A 207 19.11 -18.87 19.52
C GLY A 207 17.65 -18.50 19.80
N SER A 208 16.81 -19.51 20.05
CA SER A 208 15.43 -19.41 20.55
C SER A 208 14.67 -18.15 20.10
N LEU A 209 14.55 -17.95 18.79
CA LEU A 209 13.87 -16.78 18.18
C LEU A 209 12.37 -16.72 18.54
N VAL A 210 11.83 -17.84 19.01
CA VAL A 210 10.50 -18.00 19.61
C VAL A 210 10.70 -19.02 20.73
N ALA A 211 10.03 -18.88 21.86
CA ALA A 211 10.00 -19.94 22.86
C ALA A 211 9.51 -21.25 22.22
N GLY A 212 10.46 -22.14 21.89
CA GLY A 212 10.21 -23.41 21.23
C GLY A 212 10.49 -23.49 19.72
N PHE A 213 11.01 -22.47 19.03
CA PHE A 213 11.42 -22.61 17.61
C PHE A 213 12.94 -22.40 17.46
N ASP A 214 13.71 -23.48 17.64
CA ASP A 214 15.13 -23.51 17.31
C ASP A 214 15.28 -23.78 15.80
N ILE A 215 15.43 -22.70 15.02
CA ILE A 215 15.83 -22.83 13.61
C ILE A 215 17.32 -23.12 13.58
N TYR A 216 17.68 -24.40 13.47
CA TYR A 216 19.07 -24.82 13.31
C TYR A 216 19.54 -24.58 11.87
N ALA A 217 19.85 -23.32 11.54
CA ALA A 217 20.34 -22.94 10.21
C ALA A 217 21.85 -22.70 10.24
N VAL A 218 22.61 -23.61 9.63
CA VAL A 218 24.03 -23.40 9.33
C VAL A 218 24.17 -22.51 8.09
N ASN A 219 24.73 -21.30 8.28
CA ASN A 219 25.31 -20.44 7.23
C ASN A 219 24.42 -20.03 6.03
N MET A 220 23.09 -20.01 6.19
CA MET A 220 22.20 -19.46 5.17
C MET A 220 21.69 -18.07 5.59
N ALA A 221 21.76 -17.10 4.67
CA ALA A 221 21.05 -15.84 4.80
C ALA A 221 19.54 -16.14 4.67
N ILE A 222 18.90 -16.44 5.80
CA ILE A 222 17.44 -16.53 5.85
C ILE A 222 16.92 -15.10 5.86
N PRO A 223 16.04 -14.70 4.95
CA PRO A 223 15.35 -13.42 5.06
C PRO A 223 14.47 -13.48 6.31
N LEU A 224 15.03 -13.06 7.46
CA LEU A 224 14.28 -12.91 8.70
C LEU A 224 13.52 -11.61 8.59
N GLY A 225 12.34 -11.69 8.01
CA GLY A 225 11.32 -10.68 8.12
C GLY A 225 10.19 -10.93 7.12
N GLY A 226 9.15 -10.12 7.22
CA GLY A 226 7.95 -10.29 6.43
C GLY A 226 6.75 -9.71 7.14
N LEU A 227 5.58 -10.15 6.72
CA LEU A 227 4.32 -9.71 7.30
C LEU A 227 3.93 -10.63 8.43
N CYS A 228 3.33 -10.07 9.47
CA CYS A 228 2.70 -10.81 10.55
C CYS A 228 1.18 -10.79 10.36
N PRO A 229 0.59 -11.83 9.74
CA PRO A 229 -0.86 -12.00 9.70
C PRO A 229 -1.36 -12.45 11.08
N ILE A 230 -2.42 -11.82 11.56
CA ILE A 230 -3.00 -12.05 12.89
C ILE A 230 -4.49 -12.34 12.71
N PHE A 231 -4.91 -13.49 13.23
CA PHE A 231 -6.31 -13.84 13.39
C PHE A 231 -6.84 -13.20 14.68
N ALA A 232 -7.97 -12.50 14.57
CA ALA A 232 -8.70 -11.93 15.70
C ALA A 232 -10.20 -11.95 15.40
N ASP A 233 -11.02 -11.82 16.45
CA ASP A 233 -12.48 -11.70 16.28
C ASP A 233 -12.85 -10.40 15.55
N ALA A 234 -14.09 -10.32 15.05
CA ALA A 234 -14.57 -9.06 14.49
C ALA A 234 -14.55 -7.95 15.56
N GLY A 235 -14.06 -6.76 15.22
CA GLY A 235 -13.94 -5.70 16.19
C GLY A 235 -13.17 -4.48 15.71
N THR A 236 -12.97 -3.53 16.62
CA THR A 236 -12.14 -2.34 16.40
C THR A 236 -10.92 -2.42 17.31
N TYR A 237 -9.74 -2.26 16.73
CA TYR A 237 -8.46 -2.46 17.38
C TYR A 237 -7.59 -1.21 17.32
N THR A 238 -6.81 -1.00 18.38
CA THR A 238 -5.59 -0.20 18.32
C THR A 238 -4.43 -1.18 18.18
N VAL A 239 -3.69 -1.10 17.08
CA VAL A 239 -2.50 -1.94 16.88
C VAL A 239 -1.27 -1.13 17.22
N SER A 240 -0.42 -1.64 18.10
CA SER A 240 0.79 -0.93 18.52
C SER A 240 2.01 -1.85 18.65
N VAL A 241 3.20 -1.26 18.53
CA VAL A 241 4.45 -1.87 18.97
C VAL A 241 4.87 -1.20 20.28
N GLN A 242 5.18 -2.03 21.28
CA GLN A 242 5.58 -1.57 22.62
C GLN A 242 6.92 -2.19 23.00
N PHE A 243 7.66 -1.48 23.85
CA PHE A 243 9.01 -1.82 24.28
C PHE A 243 9.08 -1.96 25.80
N ARG A 244 9.98 -2.83 26.27
CA ARG A 244 10.40 -2.89 27.67
C ARG A 244 11.89 -3.20 27.78
N ALA A 245 12.49 -2.78 28.88
CA ALA A 245 13.84 -3.11 29.31
C ALA A 245 13.78 -3.88 30.63
N LEU A 246 14.14 -5.15 30.63
CA LEU A 246 14.28 -5.95 31.86
C LEU A 246 15.39 -5.38 32.76
N SER A 247 16.41 -4.77 32.14
CA SER A 247 17.36 -3.86 32.77
C SER A 247 17.87 -2.84 31.74
N GLY A 248 18.46 -1.75 32.21
CA GLY A 248 19.04 -0.71 31.33
C GLY A 248 17.98 0.07 30.57
N THR A 249 18.21 0.27 29.27
CA THR A 249 17.39 1.07 28.37
C THR A 249 17.27 0.40 27.02
N VAL A 250 16.08 0.49 26.41
CA VAL A 250 15.85 0.21 25.00
C VAL A 250 15.73 1.53 24.26
N THR A 251 16.41 1.63 23.13
CA THR A 251 16.39 2.80 22.25
C THR A 251 16.01 2.36 20.85
N ALA A 252 15.08 3.07 20.20
CA ALA A 252 14.67 2.78 18.82
C ALA A 252 14.58 4.05 17.97
N ARG A 253 14.81 3.91 16.66
CA ARG A 253 14.76 4.98 15.64
C ARG A 253 14.32 4.40 14.29
N THR A 254 14.06 5.28 13.32
CA THR A 254 13.65 4.87 11.95
C THR A 254 12.47 3.89 11.98
N ARG A 255 11.52 4.13 12.88
CA ARG A 255 10.39 3.23 13.14
C ARG A 255 9.31 3.43 12.10
N LYS A 256 8.80 2.34 11.56
CA LYS A 256 7.80 2.30 10.50
C LYS A 256 6.86 1.14 10.79
N LEU A 257 5.61 1.47 11.12
CA LEU A 257 4.50 0.54 11.24
C LEU A 257 3.60 0.71 10.03
N TRP A 258 3.25 -0.39 9.39
CA TRP A 258 2.24 -0.48 8.36
C TRP A 258 1.22 -1.53 8.78
N LEU A 259 -0.04 -1.25 8.48
CA LEU A 259 -1.13 -2.14 8.80
C LEU A 259 -2.12 -2.16 7.64
N TRP A 260 -2.69 -3.34 7.38
CA TRP A 260 -3.89 -3.48 6.59
C TRP A 260 -4.75 -4.63 7.10
N THR A 261 -6.04 -4.59 6.80
CA THR A 261 -6.94 -5.73 7.00
C THR A 261 -7.21 -6.43 5.67
N ILE A 262 -7.43 -7.74 5.74
CA ILE A 262 -7.87 -8.55 4.61
C ILE A 262 -9.19 -9.18 5.01
N ASP A 263 -10.18 -9.09 4.12
CA ASP A 263 -11.48 -9.73 4.28
C ASP A 263 -11.54 -10.97 3.38
N PHE A 264 -12.32 -11.96 3.77
CA PHE A 264 -12.56 -13.19 3.01
C PHE A 264 -14.05 -13.44 2.83
#